data_AF-A0A538NIS8-F1
#
_entry.id   AF-A0A538NIS8-F1
#
_cell.length_a   1.000
_cell.length_b   1.000
_cell.length_c   1.000
_cell.angle_alpha   90.00
_cell.angle_beta   90.00
_cell.angle_gamma   90.00
#
_symmetry.space_group_name_H-M   'P 1'
#
loop_
_entity.id
_entity.type
_entity.pdbx_description
1 polymer ?
#
loop_
_entity_poly.entity_id
_entity_poly.type
_entity_poly.pdbx_seq_one_letter_code
_entity_poly.pdbx_strand_id
1 'polypeptide(L)' 'MFGTPDVAYRLRMGNYRILFDVEDDVIIIRRIGDRKNVYD' A
#
# COMPACT_ATOMS: atom_id res chain seq x y z
N MET A 1 -13.72 -2.47 17.18
CA MET A 1 -13.07 -1.32 16.50
C MET A 1 -12.00 -1.89 15.60
N PHE A 2 -12.36 -2.27 14.37
CA PHE A 2 -11.40 -2.79 13.39
C PHE A 2 -10.98 -1.61 12.52
N GLY A 3 -9.96 -0.86 12.98
CA GLY A 3 -9.30 0.08 12.10
C GLY A 3 -8.62 -0.71 10.99
N THR A 4 -8.81 -0.29 9.73
CA THR A 4 -8.00 -0.80 8.62
C THR A 4 -6.54 -0.73 9.05
N PRO A 5 -5.77 -1.82 9.02
CA PRO A 5 -4.38 -1.78 9.46
C PRO A 5 -3.65 -0.69 8.68
N ASP A 6 -2.92 0.17 9.38
CA ASP A 6 -2.03 1.14 8.77
C ASP A 6 -1.06 0.37 7.85
N VAL A 7 -1.04 0.72 6.56
CA VAL A 7 -0.13 0.09 5.61
C VAL A 7 1.31 0.37 6.04
N ALA A 8 2.12 -0.69 6.20
CA ALA A 8 3.47 -0.56 6.74
C ALA A 8 4.45 0.08 5.73
N TYR A 9 4.31 -0.22 4.43
CA TYR A 9 5.26 0.22 3.40
C TYR A 9 4.61 0.83 2.15
N ARG A 10 5.37 1.69 1.47
CA ARG A 10 4.95 2.34 0.22
C ARG A 10 6.10 2.48 -0.77
N LEU A 11 5.95 1.88 -1.94
CA LEU A 11 6.83 2.09 -3.09
C LEU A 11 6.28 3.21 -4.00
N ARG A 12 7.16 4.10 -4.46
CA ARG A 12 6.84 5.17 -5.41
C ARG A 12 7.38 4.81 -6.79
N MET A 13 6.49 4.80 -7.79
CA MET A 13 6.84 4.62 -9.19
C MET A 13 6.21 5.75 -10.01
N GLY A 14 6.94 6.86 -10.18
CA GLY A 14 6.40 8.07 -10.80
C GLY A 14 5.14 8.55 -10.06
N ASN A 15 4.01 8.58 -10.79
CA ASN A 15 2.70 8.96 -10.23
C ASN A 15 1.98 7.83 -9.50
N TYR A 16 2.40 6.58 -9.64
CA TYR A 16 1.78 5.45 -8.94
C TYR A 16 2.36 5.27 -7.53
N ARG A 17 1.53 4.71 -6.65
CA ARG A 17 1.92 4.22 -5.33
C ARG A 17 1.46 2.78 -5.19
N ILE A 18 2.37 1.98 -4.67
CA ILE A 18 2.09 0.60 -4.29
C ILE A 18 2.15 0.56 -2.77
N LEU A 19 1.01 0.30 -2.16
CA LEU A 19 0.84 0.08 -0.73
C LEU A 19 0.93 -1.41 -0.47
N PHE A 20 1.83 -1.82 0.41
CA PHE A 20 2.06 -3.23 0.69
C PHE A 20 2.52 -3.45 2.11
N ASP A 21 2.29 -4.66 2.58
CA ASP A 21 2.85 -5.18 3.82
C ASP A 21 3.89 -6.27 3.50
N VAL A 22 4.74 -6.57 4.47
CA VAL A 22 5.67 -7.70 4.41
C VAL A 22 5.36 -8.59 5.60
N GLU A 23 5.00 -9.83 5.32
CA GLU A 23 4.77 -10.88 6.31
C GLU A 23 5.71 -12.04 5.97
N ASP A 24 6.65 -12.34 6.87
CA ASP A 24 7.74 -13.29 6.64
C ASP A 24 8.50 -13.03 5.32
N ASP A 25 8.44 -13.95 4.36
CA ASP A 25 9.05 -13.86 3.03
C ASP A 25 8.05 -13.46 1.93
N VAL A 26 6.84 -13.05 2.32
CA VAL A 26 5.75 -12.68 1.41
C VAL A 26 5.53 -11.17 1.39
N ILE A 27 5.45 -10.62 0.18
CA ILE A 27 4.99 -9.24 -0.04
C ILE A 27 3.50 -9.26 -0.38
N ILE A 28 2.69 -8.58 0.43
CA ILE A 28 1.24 -8.51 0.26
C ILE A 28 0.87 -7.15 -0.31
N ILE A 29 0.47 -7.12 -1.58
CA ILE A 29 0.00 -5.88 -2.22
C ILE A 29 -1.41 -5.56 -1.74
N ARG A 30 -1.56 -4.43 -1.03
CA ARG A 30 -2.85 -3.92 -0.56
C ARG A 30 -3.55 -3.08 -1.61
N ARG A 31 -2.82 -2.18 -2.26
CA ARG A 31 -3.36 -1.26 -3.26
C ARG A 31 -2.30 -0.77 -4.23
N ILE A 32 -2.69 -0.65 -5.49
CA ILE A 32 -1.91 0.04 -6.53
C ILE A 32 -2.78 1.15 -7.09
N GLY A 33 -2.28 2.38 -7.12
CA GLY A 33 -3.05 3.51 -7.65
C GLY A 33 -2.23 4.76 -7.91
N ASP A 34 -2.79 5.67 -8.71
CA ASP A 34 -2.23 7.01 -8.90
C ASP A 34 -2.22 7.77 -7.56
N ARG A 35 -1.27 8.70 -7.41
CA ARG A 35 -1.13 9.58 -6.23
C ARG A 35 -2.40 10.30 -5.82
N LYS A 36 -3.30 10.56 -6.77
CA LYS A 36 -4.57 11.24 -6.53
C LYS A 36 -5.64 10.32 -5.94
N ASN A 37 -5.57 9.02 -6.19
CA ASN A 37 -6.68 8.09 -5.90
C ASN A 37 -6.29 6.97 -4.92
N VAL A 38 -5.00 6.82 -4.58
CA VAL A 38 -4.54 5.68 -3.76
C VAL A 38 -4.94 5.77 -2.29
N TYR A 39 -5.41 6.93 -1.82
CA TYR A 39 -5.83 7.16 -0.43
C TYR A 39 -7.34 7.35 -0.26
N ASP A 40 -8.12 7.39 -1.36
CA ASP A 40 -9.59 7.43 -1.34
C ASP A 40 -10.18 6.02 -1.16
#